data_AF-A0A804KI46-F1
#
_entry.id   AF-A0A804KI46-F1
#
_cell.length_a   1.000
_cell.length_b   1.000
_cell.length_c   1.000
_cell.angle_alpha   90.00
_cell.angle_beta   90.00
_cell.angle_gamma   90.00
#
_symmetry.space_group_name_H-M   'P 1'
#
loop_
_entity.id
_entity.type
_entity.pdbx_description
1 polymer ?
#
loop_
_entity_poly.entity_id
_entity_poly.type
_entity_poly.pdbx_seq_one_letter_code
_entity_poly.pdbx_strand_id
1 'polypeptide(L)'
;MFAPHPPPPLPLPPPYSASSSSAPGCRQGVLVSGTDEGRFLLDDGSDVVELLLSAESQPQQWKIGMYVMVVGPYVAAQSGGLSTIRVHKMVDLSQHPDREAMWHLEVMEAHKLFYLPSPQ
;
A
#
# COMPACT_ATOMS: atom_id res chain seq x y z
N MET A 1 3.84 23.20 38.07
CA MET A 1 3.15 22.21 37.21
C MET A 1 3.68 22.43 35.80
N PHE A 2 4.68 21.66 35.37
CA PHE A 2 5.22 21.78 34.01
C PHE A 2 4.35 20.91 33.10
N ALA A 3 3.66 21.52 32.15
CA ALA A 3 2.97 20.78 31.10
C ALA A 3 4.04 20.05 30.25
N PRO A 4 3.86 18.75 29.93
CA PRO A 4 4.78 18.05 29.05
C PRO A 4 4.76 18.70 27.67
N HIS A 5 5.95 19.02 27.17
CA HIS A 5 6.15 19.57 25.83
C HIS A 5 5.60 18.56 24.79
N PRO A 6 4.80 18.99 23.80
CA PRO A 6 4.33 18.09 22.76
C PRO A 6 5.53 17.56 21.95
N PRO A 7 5.52 16.28 21.56
CA PRO A 7 6.56 15.71 20.72
C PRO A 7 6.62 16.44 19.36
N PRO A 8 7.81 16.57 18.76
CA PRO A 8 7.93 17.21 17.44
C PRO A 8 7.13 16.42 16.39
N PRO A 9 6.46 17.10 15.44
CA PRO A 9 5.72 16.43 14.38
C PRO A 9 6.65 15.51 13.59
N LEU A 10 6.19 14.28 13.36
CA LEU A 10 6.87 13.35 12.45
C LEU A 10 6.91 13.98 11.05
N PRO A 11 7.99 13.77 10.28
CA PRO A 11 8.06 14.25 8.90
C PRO A 11 6.85 13.71 8.13
N LEU A 12 6.06 14.63 7.56
CA LEU A 12 5.01 14.25 6.62
C LEU A 12 5.66 13.47 5.47
N PRO A 13 5.08 12.35 5.01
CA PRO A 13 5.55 11.70 3.81
C PRO A 13 5.52 12.74 2.68
N PRO A 14 6.56 12.80 1.83
CA PRO A 14 6.60 13.77 0.75
C PRO A 14 5.35 13.61 -0.14
N PRO A 15 4.80 14.70 -0.69
CA PRO A 15 3.76 14.58 -1.70
C PRO A 15 4.33 13.72 -2.82
N TYR A 16 3.70 12.58 -3.09
CA TYR A 16 4.05 11.71 -4.20
C TYR A 16 3.82 12.49 -5.48
N SER A 17 4.81 13.27 -5.91
CA SER A 17 4.88 13.81 -7.25
C SER A 17 4.91 12.60 -8.17
N ALA A 18 3.82 12.38 -8.89
CA ALA A 18 3.74 11.45 -10.01
C ALA A 18 4.68 11.95 -11.12
N SER A 19 5.98 11.77 -10.91
CA SER A 19 7.00 11.89 -11.92
C SER A 19 7.19 10.50 -12.48
N SER A 20 6.91 10.36 -13.78
CA SER A 20 7.16 9.19 -14.61
C SER A 20 8.58 8.68 -14.38
N SER A 21 8.73 7.76 -13.44
CA SER A 21 9.99 7.15 -13.04
C SER A 21 9.65 5.76 -12.56
N SER A 22 10.47 4.79 -12.92
CA SER A 22 10.39 3.39 -12.50
C SER A 22 10.72 3.23 -11.00
N ALA A 23 10.12 4.06 -10.15
CA ALA A 23 10.18 3.91 -8.72
C ALA A 23 9.29 2.73 -8.32
N PRO A 24 9.72 1.89 -7.36
CA PRO A 24 8.86 0.83 -6.84
C PRO A 24 7.60 1.47 -6.25
N GLY A 25 6.45 1.18 -6.83
CA GLY A 25 5.15 1.58 -6.32
C GLY A 25 4.69 0.60 -5.25
N CYS A 26 3.88 1.08 -4.30
CA CYS A 26 3.05 0.21 -3.47
C CYS A 26 1.63 0.15 -4.04
N ARG A 27 1.03 -1.03 -4.07
CA ARG A 27 -0.37 -1.23 -4.47
C ARG A 27 -1.04 -2.17 -3.48
N GLN A 28 -2.29 -1.89 -3.16
CA GLN A 28 -3.10 -2.71 -2.24
C GLN A 28 -4.30 -3.27 -2.98
N GLY A 29 -4.74 -4.47 -2.62
CA GLY A 29 -5.88 -5.10 -3.25
C GLY A 29 -6.14 -6.51 -2.75
N VAL A 30 -7.12 -7.16 -3.36
CA VAL A 30 -7.49 -8.55 -3.06
C VAL A 30 -6.85 -9.47 -4.09
N LEU A 31 -6.26 -10.56 -3.62
CA LEU A 31 -5.81 -11.64 -4.51
C LEU A 31 -7.04 -12.36 -5.10
N VAL A 32 -7.28 -12.22 -6.40
CA VAL A 32 -8.46 -12.81 -7.07
C VAL A 32 -8.14 -14.10 -7.84
N SER A 33 -6.86 -14.33 -8.16
CA SER A 33 -6.40 -15.56 -8.81
C SER A 33 -4.94 -15.85 -8.45
N GLY A 34 -4.53 -17.11 -8.53
CA GLY A 34 -3.16 -17.56 -8.29
C GLY A 34 -2.86 -18.83 -9.06
N THR A 35 -1.67 -18.90 -9.67
CA THR A 35 -1.12 -20.12 -10.27
C THR A 35 0.00 -20.68 -9.39
N ASP A 36 0.22 -22.00 -9.47
CA ASP A 36 1.34 -22.67 -8.77
C ASP A 36 2.72 -22.16 -9.22
N GLU A 37 2.78 -21.39 -10.31
CA GLU A 37 4.00 -20.80 -10.86
C GLU A 37 4.37 -19.45 -10.20
N GLY A 38 3.70 -19.08 -9.10
CA GLY A 38 3.98 -17.83 -8.38
C GLY A 38 3.49 -16.59 -9.12
N ARG A 39 2.46 -16.74 -9.96
CA ARG A 39 1.73 -15.62 -10.58
C ARG A 39 0.39 -15.44 -9.90
N PHE A 40 0.09 -14.22 -9.48
CA PHE A 40 -1.20 -13.90 -8.86
C PHE A 40 -1.86 -12.71 -9.57
N LEU A 41 -3.18 -12.61 -9.48
CA LEU A 41 -3.90 -11.42 -9.91
C LEU A 41 -4.36 -10.65 -8.68
N LEU A 42 -4.07 -9.35 -8.67
CA LEU A 42 -4.47 -8.41 -7.63
C LEU A 42 -5.51 -7.44 -8.20
N ASP A 43 -6.66 -7.38 -7.54
CA ASP A 43 -7.72 -6.41 -7.83
C ASP A 43 -7.73 -5.33 -6.76
N ASP A 44 -7.47 -4.08 -7.14
CA ASP A 44 -7.52 -2.92 -6.24
C ASP A 44 -8.84 -2.14 -6.30
N GLY A 45 -9.83 -2.66 -7.03
CA GLY A 45 -11.13 -2.03 -7.27
C GLY A 45 -11.15 -1.05 -8.43
N SER A 46 -9.98 -0.69 -8.99
CA SER A 46 -9.88 0.14 -10.21
C SER A 46 -9.45 -0.68 -11.42
N ASP A 47 -8.46 -1.57 -11.25
CA ASP A 47 -7.95 -2.42 -12.31
C ASP A 47 -7.37 -3.72 -11.74
N VAL A 48 -7.18 -4.72 -12.61
CA VAL A 48 -6.56 -6.00 -12.24
C VAL A 48 -5.13 -6.04 -12.75
N VAL A 49 -4.19 -6.33 -11.86
CA VAL A 49 -2.75 -6.40 -12.19
C VAL A 49 -2.21 -7.80 -11.92
N GLU A 50 -1.26 -8.22 -12.74
CA GLU A 50 -0.53 -9.47 -12.53
C GLU A 50 0.67 -9.24 -11.61
N LEU A 51 0.84 -10.11 -10.63
CA LEU A 51 1.96 -10.13 -9.69
C LEU A 51 2.92 -11.25 -10.09
N LEU A 52 4.19 -10.91 -10.30
CA LEU A 52 5.26 -11.87 -10.54
C LEU A 52 6.12 -11.98 -9.28
N LEU A 53 6.01 -13.09 -8.56
CA LEU A 53 6.83 -13.36 -7.39
C LEU A 53 8.16 -13.98 -7.82
N SER A 54 9.27 -13.46 -7.28
CA SER A 54 10.57 -14.14 -7.37
C SER A 54 10.58 -15.36 -6.45
N ALA A 55 11.26 -16.44 -6.84
CA ALA A 55 11.28 -17.71 -6.10
C ALA A 55 11.75 -17.56 -4.64
N GLU A 56 12.51 -16.51 -4.33
CA GLU A 56 13.02 -16.19 -2.99
C GLU A 56 11.97 -15.54 -2.07
N SER A 57 10.82 -15.12 -2.62
CA SER A 57 9.71 -14.51 -1.87
C SER A 57 8.62 -15.51 -1.45
N GLN A 58 8.92 -16.82 -1.51
CA GLN A 58 7.99 -17.93 -1.27
C GLN A 58 7.91 -18.55 0.16
N PRO A 59 8.20 -17.89 1.30
CA PRO A 59 7.90 -18.52 2.59
C PRO A 59 6.41 -18.44 3.01
N GLN A 60 5.57 -17.64 2.34
CA GLN A 60 4.17 -17.40 2.73
C GLN A 60 3.19 -18.02 1.72
N GLN A 61 2.26 -18.87 2.18
CA GLN A 61 1.16 -19.39 1.37
C GLN A 61 0.14 -18.28 1.07
N TRP A 62 0.35 -17.53 0.00
CA TRP A 62 -0.61 -16.55 -0.50
C TRP A 62 -1.87 -17.24 -1.01
N LYS A 63 -3.04 -16.81 -0.54
CA LYS A 63 -4.34 -17.41 -0.90
C LYS A 63 -5.25 -16.39 -1.56
N ILE A 64 -6.05 -16.88 -2.51
CA ILE A 64 -7.15 -16.11 -3.10
C ILE A 64 -8.07 -15.61 -1.98
N GLY A 65 -8.45 -14.34 -2.04
CA GLY A 65 -9.26 -13.64 -1.04
C GLY A 65 -8.47 -12.86 0.02
N MET A 66 -7.13 -13.01 0.08
CA MET A 66 -6.32 -12.19 0.98
C MET A 66 -6.25 -10.74 0.49
N TYR A 67 -6.42 -9.80 1.43
CA TYR A 67 -6.14 -8.38 1.19
C TYR A 67 -4.66 -8.12 1.47
N VAL A 68 -3.91 -7.68 0.46
CA VAL A 68 -2.45 -7.58 0.54
C VAL A 68 -1.96 -6.23 0.05
N MET A 69 -0.83 -5.79 0.60
CA MET A 69 -0.01 -4.72 0.04
C MET A 69 1.20 -5.31 -0.67
N VAL A 70 1.41 -4.91 -1.91
CA VAL A 70 2.52 -5.32 -2.77
C VAL A 70 3.42 -4.14 -3.05
N VAL A 71 4.74 -4.33 -2.94
CA VAL A 71 5.75 -3.33 -3.30
C VAL A 71 6.60 -3.89 -4.42
N GLY A 72 6.74 -3.13 -5.51
CA GLY A 72 7.53 -3.54 -6.65
C GLY A 72 7.49 -2.56 -7.82
N PRO A 73 8.41 -2.67 -8.79
CA PRO A 73 8.32 -1.90 -10.02
C PRO A 73 7.06 -2.29 -10.80
N TYR A 74 6.28 -1.27 -11.17
CA TYR A 74 5.09 -1.40 -12.02
C TYR A 74 5.48 -1.30 -13.49
N VAL A 75 5.00 -2.26 -14.28
CA VAL A 75 5.17 -2.31 -15.73
C VAL A 75 3.78 -2.21 -16.34
N ALA A 76 3.48 -1.06 -16.95
CA ALA A 76 2.22 -0.87 -17.65
C ALA A 76 2.13 -1.82 -18.84
N ALA A 77 0.94 -2.39 -19.07
CA ALA A 77 0.69 -3.23 -20.22
C ALA A 77 0.93 -2.47 -21.53
N GLN A 78 1.56 -3.13 -22.50
CA GLN A 78 1.60 -2.63 -23.87
C GLN A 78 0.52 -3.33 -24.69
N SER A 79 -0.43 -2.55 -25.22
CA SER A 79 -1.44 -2.97 -26.20
C SER A 79 -2.23 -4.25 -25.82
N GLY A 80 -3.11 -4.15 -24.82
CA GLY A 80 -4.16 -5.15 -24.55
C GLY A 80 -3.81 -6.26 -23.54
N GLY A 81 -2.61 -6.23 -22.95
CA GLY A 81 -2.23 -7.11 -21.84
C GLY A 81 -2.66 -6.60 -20.46
N LEU A 82 -2.41 -7.39 -19.42
CA LEU A 82 -2.51 -6.94 -18.02
C LEU A 82 -1.22 -6.22 -17.61
N SER A 83 -1.35 -5.20 -16.78
CA SER A 83 -0.20 -4.53 -16.19
C SER A 83 0.42 -5.43 -15.12
N THR A 84 1.73 -5.36 -14.95
CA THR A 84 2.46 -6.33 -14.14
C THR A 84 3.27 -5.64 -13.04
N ILE A 85 3.34 -6.23 -11.85
CA ILE A 85 4.22 -5.82 -10.75
C ILE A 85 5.20 -6.95 -10.48
N ARG A 86 6.51 -6.66 -10.55
CA ARG A 86 7.53 -7.60 -10.06
C ARG A 86 7.65 -7.44 -8.55
N VAL A 87 7.23 -8.45 -7.81
CA VAL A 87 7.08 -8.32 -6.35
C VAL A 87 8.45 -8.31 -5.68
N HIS A 88 8.78 -7.21 -5.01
CA HIS A 88 9.91 -7.14 -4.08
C HIS A 88 9.50 -7.51 -2.66
N LYS A 89 8.28 -7.12 -2.26
CA LYS A 89 7.72 -7.43 -0.95
C LYS A 89 6.20 -7.53 -1.04
N MET A 90 5.64 -8.46 -0.29
CA MET A 90 4.20 -8.62 -0.13
C MET A 90 3.86 -8.71 1.37
N VAL A 91 2.77 -8.08 1.78
CA VAL A 91 2.34 -7.98 3.18
C VAL A 91 0.85 -8.34 3.26
N ASP A 92 0.50 -9.26 4.15
CA ASP A 92 -0.89 -9.57 4.45
C ASP A 92 -1.51 -8.47 5.32
N LEU A 93 -2.57 -7.84 4.80
CA LEU A 93 -3.39 -6.84 5.46
C LEU A 93 -4.79 -7.37 5.81
N SER A 94 -5.07 -8.65 5.58
CA SER A 94 -6.41 -9.24 5.77
C SER A 94 -6.93 -9.13 7.20
N GLN A 95 -6.05 -9.08 8.21
CA GLN A 95 -6.45 -8.88 9.61
C GLN A 95 -6.82 -7.43 9.93
N HIS A 96 -6.34 -6.47 9.14
CA HIS A 96 -6.50 -5.04 9.39
C HIS A 96 -6.66 -4.26 8.06
N PRO A 97 -7.72 -4.51 7.27
CA PRO A 97 -7.89 -3.89 5.96
C PRO A 97 -8.01 -2.35 6.05
N ASP A 98 -8.57 -1.84 7.16
CA ASP A 98 -8.78 -0.41 7.39
C ASP A 98 -7.59 0.29 8.07
N ARG A 99 -6.47 -0.39 8.30
CA ARG A 99 -5.36 0.15 9.11
C ARG A 99 -4.81 1.47 8.56
N GLU A 100 -4.74 1.62 7.24
CA GLU A 100 -4.29 2.88 6.64
C GLU A 100 -5.35 3.98 6.68
N ALA A 101 -6.63 3.64 6.56
CA ALA A 101 -7.72 4.59 6.72
C ALA A 101 -7.80 5.08 8.17
N MET A 102 -7.59 4.18 9.12
CA MET A 102 -7.47 4.49 10.55
C MET A 102 -6.27 5.40 10.82
N TRP A 103 -5.10 5.09 10.27
CA TRP A 103 -3.92 5.96 10.39
C TRP A 103 -4.18 7.37 9.84
N HIS A 104 -4.83 7.49 8.67
CA HIS A 104 -5.17 8.81 8.13
C HIS A 104 -6.14 9.57 9.04
N LEU A 105 -7.14 8.90 9.62
CA LEU A 105 -8.04 9.50 10.59
C LEU A 105 -7.29 9.95 11.85
N GLU A 106 -6.40 9.11 12.39
CA GLU A 106 -5.55 9.44 13.55
C GLU A 106 -4.66 10.67 13.26
N VAL A 107 -4.04 10.74 12.08
CA VAL A 107 -3.23 11.89 11.66
C VAL A 107 -4.09 13.14 11.49
N MET A 108 -5.28 13.03 10.90
CA MET A 108 -6.21 14.17 10.77
C MET A 108 -6.72 14.65 12.13
N GLU A 109 -7.02 13.73 13.05
CA GLU A 109 -7.43 14.06 14.42
C GLU A 109 -6.29 14.73 15.20
N ALA A 110 -5.07 14.19 15.14
CA ALA A 110 -3.90 14.82 15.71
C ALA A 110 -3.66 16.21 15.10
N HIS A 111 -3.79 16.35 13.77
CA HIS A 111 -3.63 17.65 13.11
C HIS A 111 -4.68 18.67 13.60
N LYS A 112 -5.94 18.24 13.77
CA LYS A 112 -6.99 19.09 14.36
C LYS A 112 -6.68 19.50 15.80
N LEU A 113 -6.18 18.58 16.62
CA LEU A 113 -5.90 18.84 18.03
C LEU A 113 -4.69 19.77 18.25
N PHE A 114 -3.67 19.67 17.40
CA PHE A 114 -2.40 20.37 17.62
C PHE A 114 -2.19 21.59 16.72
N TYR A 115 -2.89 21.70 15.58
CA TYR A 115 -2.57 22.71 14.56
C TYR A 115 -3.76 23.55 14.07
N LEU A 116 -5.01 23.17 14.36
CA LEU A 116 -6.16 24.04 14.10
C LEU A 116 -6.44 24.93 15.33
N PRO A 117 -6.55 26.26 15.17
CA PRO A 117 -6.95 27.13 16.26
C PRO A 117 -8.40 26.80 16.65
N SER A 118 -8.67 26.74 17.95
CA SER A 118 -10.02 26.52 18.46
C SER A 118 -10.96 27.59 17.92
N PRO A 119 -12.16 27.23 17.40
CA PRO A 119 -13.16 28.22 17.04
C PRO A 119 -13.48 29.06 18.30
N GLN A 120 -13.36 30.39 18.18
CA GLN A 120 -13.80 31.34 19.20
C GLN A 120 -15.31 31.36 19.32
#